data_AF-A0A0F6TSU9-F1
#
_entry.id   AF-A0A0F6TSU9-F1
#
_cell.length_a   1.000
_cell.length_b   1.000
_cell.length_c   1.000
_cell.angle_alpha   90.00
_cell.angle_beta   90.00
_cell.angle_gamma   90.00
#
_symmetry.space_group_name_H-M   'P 1'
#
loop_
_entity.id
_entity.type
_entity.pdbx_description
1 polymer ?
#
loop_
_entity_poly.entity_id
_entity_poly.type
_entity_poly.pdbx_seq_one_letter_code
_entity_poly.pdbx_strand_id
1 'polypeptide(L)'
;MKTFFFRFGRTIIYLSLCVCLTALILLEYTTAFSDRKNIQGTVEEVIIRSNYYYNIMNVKLQDGRNVYVPTRYDKVGDTITLNCFEGGLTGKLSCDYVFTK
;
A
#
# COMPACT_ATOMS: atom_id res chain seq x y z
N MET A 1 -28.53 14.99 -47.03
CA MET A 1 -28.65 14.40 -45.67
C MET A 1 -27.76 13.16 -45.48
N LYS A 2 -26.42 13.27 -45.60
CA LYS A 2 -25.50 12.12 -45.38
C LYS A 2 -24.31 12.43 -44.44
N THR A 3 -24.06 13.70 -44.13
CA THR A 3 -22.90 14.16 -43.34
C THR A 3 -23.16 14.26 -41.83
N PHE A 4 -24.41 14.16 -41.37
CA PHE A 4 -24.74 14.30 -39.95
C PHE A 4 -24.46 13.03 -39.13
N PHE A 5 -24.65 11.85 -39.72
CA PHE A 5 -24.46 10.57 -39.02
C PHE A 5 -22.99 10.22 -38.73
N PHE A 6 -22.05 10.75 -39.52
CA PHE A 6 -20.61 10.49 -39.33
C PHE A 6 -19.99 11.24 -38.14
N ARG A 7 -20.55 12.40 -37.77
CA ARG A 7 -20.06 13.19 -36.62
C ARG A 7 -20.48 12.56 -35.29
N PHE A 8 -21.71 12.06 -35.19
CA PHE A 8 -22.21 11.43 -33.97
C PHE A 8 -21.51 10.11 -33.63
N GLY A 9 -21.21 9.27 -34.63
CA GLY A 9 -20.51 8.00 -34.40
C GLY A 9 -19.11 8.16 -33.83
N ARG A 10 -18.35 9.17 -34.30
CA ARG A 10 -17.01 9.47 -33.77
C ARG A 10 -17.06 9.95 -32.32
N THR A 11 -18.01 10.82 -31.98
CA THR A 11 -18.16 11.33 -30.60
C THR A 11 -18.47 10.20 -29.60
N ILE A 12 -19.29 9.22 -30.00
CA ILE A 12 -19.60 8.05 -29.16
C ILE A 12 -18.36 7.17 -28.94
N ILE A 13 -17.54 6.97 -29.98
CA ILE A 13 -16.29 6.21 -29.89
C ILE A 13 -15.30 6.92 -28.94
N TYR A 14 -15.15 8.24 -29.07
CA TYR A 14 -14.27 9.01 -28.18
C TYR A 14 -14.76 9.01 -26.72
N LEU A 15 -16.08 9.10 -26.48
CA LEU A 15 -16.63 8.95 -25.14
C LEU A 15 -16.39 7.55 -24.57
N SER A 16 -16.60 6.50 -25.37
CA SER A 16 -16.39 5.11 -24.95
C SER A 16 -14.92 4.81 -24.61
N LEU A 17 -13.99 5.32 -25.41
CA LEU A 17 -12.54 5.25 -25.13
C LEU A 17 -12.17 6.02 -23.87
N CYS A 18 -12.73 7.22 -23.67
CA CYS A 18 -12.48 8.02 -22.47
C CYS A 18 -12.98 7.30 -21.20
N VAL A 19 -14.17 6.71 -21.25
CA VAL A 19 -14.73 5.92 -20.12
C VAL A 19 -13.93 4.64 -19.86
N CYS A 20 -13.45 3.96 -20.90
CA CYS A 20 -12.56 2.80 -20.71
C CYS A 20 -11.23 3.22 -20.08
N LEU A 21 -10.63 4.31 -20.54
CA LEU A 21 -9.35 4.79 -20.02
C LEU A 21 -9.47 5.22 -18.56
N THR A 22 -10.54 5.94 -18.20
CA THR A 22 -10.78 6.32 -16.79
C THR A 22 -11.11 5.12 -15.92
N ALA A 23 -11.82 4.12 -16.43
CA ALA A 23 -12.07 2.87 -15.71
C ALA A 23 -10.78 2.05 -15.49
N LEU A 24 -9.88 1.98 -16.48
CA LEU A 24 -8.57 1.34 -16.35
C LEU A 24 -7.70 2.05 -15.30
N ILE A 25 -7.65 3.38 -15.32
CA ILE A 25 -6.91 4.17 -14.33
C ILE A 25 -7.52 3.99 -12.92
N LEU A 26 -8.85 3.97 -12.80
CA LEU A 26 -9.51 3.67 -11.51
C LEU A 26 -9.22 2.25 -11.03
N LEU A 27 -9.16 1.28 -11.94
CA LEU A 27 -8.85 -0.12 -11.58
C LEU A 27 -7.42 -0.25 -11.08
N GLU A 28 -6.44 0.33 -11.77
CA GLU A 28 -5.04 0.35 -11.31
C GLU A 28 -4.91 1.09 -9.96
N TYR A 29 -5.59 2.24 -9.80
CA TYR A 29 -5.56 3.00 -8.56
C TYR A 29 -6.20 2.25 -7.37
N THR A 30 -7.29 1.52 -7.61
CA THR A 30 -7.95 0.73 -6.56
C THR A 30 -7.15 -0.51 -6.18
N THR A 31 -6.48 -1.17 -7.13
CA THR A 31 -5.58 -2.30 -6.81
C THR A 31 -4.35 -1.87 -6.00
N ALA A 32 -3.80 -0.69 -6.27
CA ALA A 32 -2.65 -0.14 -5.52
C ALA A 32 -2.96 0.18 -4.04
N PHE A 33 -4.25 0.32 -3.67
CA PHE A 33 -4.67 0.56 -2.28
C PHE A 33 -5.06 -0.72 -1.52
N SER A 34 -5.21 -1.87 -2.21
CA SER A 34 -5.91 -3.04 -1.65
C SER A 34 -5.03 -4.24 -1.31
N ASP A 35 -3.76 -4.30 -1.71
CA ASP A 35 -2.88 -5.45 -1.43
C ASP A 35 -2.17 -5.30 -0.08
N ARG A 36 -2.96 -5.25 1.00
CA ARG A 36 -2.44 -5.43 2.36
C ARG A 36 -2.06 -6.90 2.54
N LYS A 37 -0.79 -7.16 2.89
CA LYS A 37 -0.25 -8.51 3.10
C LYS A 37 0.32 -8.62 4.51
N ASN A 38 0.00 -9.73 5.16
CA ASN A 38 0.64 -10.08 6.43
C ASN A 38 2.03 -10.63 6.15
N ILE A 39 3.06 -9.94 6.62
CA ILE A 39 4.46 -10.32 6.47
C ILE A 39 5.03 -10.52 7.86
N GLN A 40 5.70 -11.66 8.07
CA GLN A 40 6.42 -11.91 9.30
C GLN A 40 7.81 -11.25 9.26
N GLY A 41 8.26 -10.79 10.42
CA GLY A 41 9.60 -10.24 10.59
C GLY A 41 10.12 -10.45 12.00
N THR A 42 11.43 -10.30 12.16
CA THR A 42 12.12 -10.39 13.45
C THR A 42 12.55 -9.00 13.91
N VAL A 43 12.33 -8.69 15.19
CA VAL A 43 12.76 -7.42 15.77
C VAL A 43 14.28 -7.43 15.94
N GLU A 44 14.99 -6.56 15.20
CA GLU A 44 16.45 -6.41 15.30
C GLU A 44 16.84 -5.39 16.37
N GLU A 45 16.04 -4.33 16.54
CA GLU A 45 16.36 -3.24 17.46
C GLU A 45 15.07 -2.58 17.98
N VAL A 46 15.10 -2.12 19.24
CA VAL A 46 14.03 -1.28 19.82
C VAL A 46 14.63 0.05 20.25
N ILE A 47 14.24 1.11 19.54
CA ILE A 47 14.62 2.48 19.80
C ILE A 47 13.61 3.09 20.79
N ILE A 48 14.06 3.28 22.02
CA ILE A 48 13.29 3.93 23.07
C ILE A 48 13.39 5.44 22.87
N ARG A 49 12.28 6.09 22.49
CA ARG A 49 12.22 7.55 22.42
C ARG A 49 11.49 8.08 23.65
N SER A 50 12.25 8.63 24.58
CA SER A 50 11.77 9.22 25.84
C SER A 50 10.70 10.31 25.69
N ASN A 51 10.57 10.91 24.50
CA ASN A 51 9.59 11.97 24.21
C ASN A 51 8.30 11.48 23.55
N TYR A 52 8.19 10.19 23.19
CA TYR A 52 7.00 9.63 22.55
C TYR A 52 6.30 8.64 23.49
N TYR A 53 4.97 8.58 23.43
CA TYR A 53 4.17 7.56 24.15
C TYR A 53 4.32 6.14 23.55
N TYR A 54 5.25 5.94 22.62
CA TYR A 54 5.53 4.68 21.95
C TYR A 54 7.03 4.55 21.65
N ASN A 55 7.52 3.32 21.68
CA ASN A 55 8.84 2.96 21.18
C ASN A 55 8.79 2.75 19.67
N ILE A 56 9.93 2.77 19.00
CA ILE A 56 10.04 2.43 17.59
C ILE A 56 10.90 1.18 17.49
N MET A 57 10.41 0.14 16.83
CA MET A 57 11.20 -1.05 16.56
C MET A 57 11.65 -1.08 15.10
N ASN A 58 12.88 -1.55 14.88
CA ASN A 58 13.35 -1.96 13.57
C ASN A 58 13.07 -3.46 13.40
N VAL A 59 12.34 -3.81 12.35
CA VAL A 59 11.89 -5.16 12.08
C VAL A 59 12.44 -5.58 10.74
N LYS A 60 13.20 -6.68 10.74
CA LYS A 60 13.66 -7.34 9.52
C LYS A 60 12.62 -8.31 9.04
N LEU A 61 12.00 -7.98 7.92
CA LEU A 61 11.01 -8.79 7.24
C LEU A 61 11.67 -10.00 6.58
N GLN A 62 10.89 -11.07 6.35
CA GLN A 62 11.34 -12.28 5.66
C GLN A 62 11.84 -12.02 4.23
N ASP A 63 11.40 -10.95 3.59
CA ASP A 63 11.87 -10.53 2.27
C ASP A 63 13.22 -9.78 2.31
N GLY A 64 13.81 -9.63 3.51
CA GLY A 64 15.11 -9.00 3.74
C GLY A 64 15.06 -7.48 3.94
N ARG A 65 13.87 -6.86 3.86
CA ARG A 65 13.72 -5.41 4.09
C ARG A 65 13.59 -5.10 5.57
N ASN A 66 14.09 -3.93 5.95
CA ASN A 66 13.95 -3.40 7.30
C ASN A 66 12.87 -2.32 7.33
N VAL A 67 11.97 -2.40 8.31
CA VAL A 67 10.89 -1.42 8.51
C VAL A 67 10.88 -0.93 9.95
N TYR A 68 10.64 0.37 10.11
CA TYR A 68 10.48 0.99 11.42
C TYR A 68 9.01 1.10 11.77
N VAL A 69 8.60 0.45 12.86
CA VAL A 69 7.20 0.37 13.27
C VAL A 69 7.05 0.88 14.70
N PRO A 70 6.06 1.75 15.00
CA PRO A 70 5.78 2.13 16.37
C PRO A 70 5.22 0.93 17.16
N THR A 71 5.77 0.67 18.34
CA THR A 71 5.34 -0.39 19.25
C THR A 71 5.17 0.12 20.68
N ARG A 72 4.33 -0.56 21.45
CA ARG A 72 4.24 -0.38 22.91
C ARG A 72 5.05 -1.43 23.68
N TYR A 73 5.28 -2.61 23.10
CA TYR A 73 5.93 -3.75 23.75
C TYR A 73 6.43 -4.74 22.70
N ASP A 74 7.74 -4.85 22.50
CA ASP A 74 8.36 -6.02 21.86
C ASP A 74 9.82 -6.12 22.32
N LYS A 75 10.37 -7.33 22.39
CA LYS A 75 11.79 -7.56 22.70
C LYS A 75 12.58 -7.81 21.42
N VAL A 76 13.86 -7.44 21.44
CA VAL A 76 14.78 -7.82 20.38
C VAL A 76 14.83 -9.34 20.25
N GLY A 77 14.68 -9.84 19.02
CA GLY A 77 14.61 -11.26 18.69
C GLY A 77 13.19 -11.82 18.57
N ASP A 78 12.15 -11.08 18.97
CA ASP A 78 10.77 -11.54 18.82
C ASP A 78 10.37 -11.59 17.33
N THR A 79 9.62 -12.62 16.96
CA THR A 79 9.00 -12.72 15.63
C THR A 79 7.59 -12.17 15.70
N ILE A 80 7.30 -11.20 14.84
CA ILE A 80 6.02 -10.48 14.81
C ILE A 80 5.40 -10.55 13.42
N THR A 81 4.08 -10.46 13.36
CA THR A 81 3.34 -10.35 12.09
C THR A 81 2.93 -8.90 11.88
N LEU A 82 3.40 -8.33 10.78
CA LEU A 82 3.07 -6.97 10.37
C LEU A 82 2.10 -7.01 9.20
N ASN A 83 1.15 -6.09 9.18
CA ASN A 83 0.27 -5.89 8.04
C ASN A 83 0.87 -4.78 7.17
N CYS A 84 1.49 -5.18 6.08
CA CYS A 84 2.25 -4.30 5.20
C CYS A 84 1.46 -3.99 3.93
N PHE A 85 1.61 -2.78 3.42
CA PHE A 85 1.11 -2.35 2.12
C PHE A 85 2.21 -1.63 1.34
N GLU A 86 2.26 -1.87 0.05
CA GLU A 86 3.09 -1.10 -0.88
C GLU A 86 2.21 -0.04 -1.53
N GLY A 87 2.30 1.19 -1.04
CA GLY A 87 1.43 2.28 -1.47
C GLY A 87 2.00 3.10 -2.62
N GLY A 88 1.23 3.20 -3.72
CA GLY A 88 1.31 4.26 -4.71
C GLY A 88 2.62 4.40 -5.52
N LEU A 89 2.73 5.49 -6.29
CA LEU A 89 3.80 5.81 -7.26
C LEU A 89 5.24 5.76 -6.70
N THR A 90 5.41 5.69 -5.38
CA THR A 90 6.72 5.68 -4.72
C THR A 90 7.22 4.28 -4.36
N GLY A 91 6.36 3.25 -4.43
CA GLY A 91 6.72 1.87 -4.07
C GLY A 91 7.19 1.71 -2.62
N LYS A 92 6.87 2.66 -1.73
CA LYS A 92 7.30 2.61 -0.34
C LYS A 92 6.48 1.57 0.43
N LEU A 93 7.18 0.61 1.00
CA LEU A 93 6.61 -0.36 1.93
C LEU A 93 6.30 0.33 3.26
N SER A 94 5.04 0.29 3.66
CA SER A 94 4.58 0.77 4.96
C SER A 94 3.93 -0.39 5.71
N CYS A 95 4.27 -0.56 6.98
CA CYS A 95 3.82 -1.70 7.77
C CYS A 95 3.22 -1.23 9.09
N ASP A 96 2.05 -1.78 9.42
CA ASP A 96 1.38 -1.58 10.70
C ASP A 96 1.54 -2.83 11.57
N TYR A 97 1.81 -2.67 12.86
CA TYR A 97 1.80 -3.78 13.81
C TYR A 97 0.39 -4.31 14.02
N VAL A 98 0.20 -5.62 13.86
CA VAL A 98 -1.08 -6.27 14.14
C VAL A 98 -1.07 -6.71 15.60
N PHE A 99 -1.82 -6.01 16.46
CA PHE A 99 -2.10 -6.50 17.80
C PHE A 99 -2.98 -7.75 17.72
N THR A 100 -2.37 -8.93 17.78
CA THR A 100 -3.09 -10.15 18.15
C THR A 100 -3.41 -10.05 19.64
N LYS A 101 -4.69 -9.83 19.97
CA LYS A 101 -5.20 -9.88 21.34
C LYS A 101 -5.00 -11.25 21.98
#